data_AF-A0A807LDG5-F1
#
_entry.id   AF-A0A807LDG5-F1
#
_cell.length_a   1.000
_cell.length_b   1.000
_cell.length_c   1.000
_cell.angle_alpha   90.00
_cell.angle_beta   90.00
_cell.angle_gamma   90.00
#
_symmetry.space_group_name_H-M   'P 1'
#
loop_
_entity.id
_entity.type
_entity.pdbx_description
1 polymer ?
#
loop_
_entity_poly.entity_id
_entity_poly.type
_entity_poly.pdbx_seq_one_letter_code
_entity_poly.pdbx_strand_id
1 'polypeptide(L)' 'MATLNVRLDDKLKEEAWKVLEKLDITPTEAVRLLFQYVAENGRMPVKTVTVSEDEAALLEVVRERLANPQKGIKVRLDDL' A
#
# COMPACT_ATOMS: atom_id res chain seq x y z
N MET A 1 -18.10 21.90 4.65
CA MET A 1 -16.65 21.56 4.71
C MET A 1 -16.35 21.04 6.10
N ALA A 2 -15.75 19.85 6.22
CA ALA A 2 -15.32 19.33 7.51
C ALA A 2 -13.86 19.77 7.77
N THR A 3 -13.51 20.01 9.03
CA THR A 3 -12.14 20.36 9.45
C THR A 3 -11.48 19.14 10.09
N LEU A 4 -10.21 18.90 9.74
CA LEU A 4 -9.40 17.84 10.31
C LEU A 4 -8.23 18.47 11.06
N ASN A 5 -8.15 18.24 12.37
CA ASN A 5 -7.01 18.63 13.19
C ASN A 5 -6.15 17.39 13.45
N VAL A 6 -4.93 17.38 12.94
CA VAL A 6 -3.97 16.29 13.13
C VAL A 6 -2.81 16.79 13.98
N ARG A 7 -2.45 16.04 15.01
CA ARG A 7 -1.23 16.27 15.79
C ARG A 7 -0.08 15.50 15.14
N LEU A 8 0.98 16.21 14.81
CA LEU A 8 2.21 15.67 14.21
C LEU A 8 3.38 16.15 15.05
N ASP A 9 4.44 15.34 15.10
CA ASP A 9 5.72 15.77 15.65
C ASP A 9 6.32 16.90 14.79
N ASP A 10 6.93 17.88 15.44
CA ASP A 10 7.47 19.07 14.77
C ASP A 10 8.55 18.71 13.73
N LYS A 11 9.38 17.69 14.02
CA LYS A 11 10.39 17.20 13.06
C LYS A 11 9.75 16.59 11.82
N LEU A 12 8.74 15.74 12.01
CA LEU A 12 8.03 15.08 10.92
C LEU A 12 7.30 16.12 10.05
N LYS A 13 6.73 17.14 10.69
CA LYS A 13 6.09 18.27 10.03
C LYS A 13 7.07 19.00 9.11
N GLU A 14 8.24 19.39 9.61
CA GLU A 14 9.26 20.11 8.82
C GLU A 14 9.78 19.28 7.64
N GLU A 15 10.05 17.99 7.87
CA GLU A 15 10.51 17.08 6.81
C GLU A 15 9.44 16.90 5.73
N ALA A 16 8.19 16.66 6.14
CA ALA A 16 7.07 16.52 5.22
C ALA A 16 6.85 17.80 4.41
N TRP A 17 6.94 18.99 5.02
CA TRP A 17 6.81 20.27 4.33
C TRP A 17 7.86 20.43 3.23
N LYS A 18 9.13 20.12 3.52
CA LYS A 18 10.22 20.20 2.53
C LYS A 18 10.00 19.28 1.33
N VAL A 19 9.44 18.09 1.57
CA VAL A 19 9.17 17.12 0.48
C VAL A 19 7.95 17.55 -0.32
N LEU A 20 6.89 18.02 0.35
CA LEU A 20 5.67 18.50 -0.27
C LEU A 20 5.91 19.74 -1.14
N GLU A 21 6.73 20.69 -0.68
CA GLU A 21 7.14 21.85 -1.46
C GLU A 21 7.91 21.46 -2.73
N LYS A 22 8.79 20.43 -2.65
CA LYS A 22 9.50 19.92 -3.83
C LYS A 22 8.58 19.26 -4.85
N LEU A 23 7.47 18.70 -4.39
CA LEU A 23 6.46 18.04 -5.23
C LEU A 23 5.39 19.03 -5.72
N ASP A 24 5.44 20.29 -5.30
CA ASP A 24 4.45 21.33 -5.56
C ASP A 24 3.03 20.95 -5.10
N ILE A 25 2.93 20.15 -4.03
CA ILE A 25 1.67 19.66 -3.46
C ILE A 25 1.44 20.32 -2.11
N THR A 26 0.24 20.83 -1.89
CA THR A 26 -0.10 21.40 -0.57
C THR A 26 -0.37 20.30 0.46
N PRO A 27 -0.07 20.50 1.75
CA PRO A 27 -0.37 19.51 2.79
C PRO A 27 -1.85 19.10 2.84
N THR A 28 -2.75 20.06 2.62
CA THR A 28 -4.20 19.81 2.56
C THR A 28 -4.58 18.89 1.40
N GLU A 29 -3.92 19.05 0.25
CA GLU A 29 -4.15 18.23 -0.92
C GLU A 29 -3.60 16.82 -0.75
N ALA A 30 -2.40 16.67 -0.18
CA ALA A 30 -1.85 15.36 0.18
C ALA A 30 -2.78 14.58 1.13
N VAL A 31 -3.32 15.25 2.16
CA VAL A 31 -4.30 14.65 3.07
C VAL A 31 -5.59 14.28 2.33
N ARG A 32 -6.12 15.17 1.47
CA ARG A 32 -7.33 14.88 0.69
C ARG A 32 -7.16 13.66 -0.20
N LEU A 33 -6.04 13.57 -0.91
CA LEU A 33 -5.72 12.44 -1.78
C LEU A 33 -5.61 11.13 -0.98
N LEU A 34 -5.02 11.18 0.22
CA LEU A 34 -4.98 10.02 1.11
C LEU A 34 -6.39 9.54 1.49
N PHE A 35 -7.27 10.45 1.94
CA PHE A 35 -8.64 10.10 2.30
C PHE A 35 -9.45 9.60 1.10
N GLN A 36 -9.25 10.18 -0.08
CA GLN A 36 -9.89 9.72 -1.31
C GLN A 36 -9.42 8.30 -1.66
N TYR A 37 -8.11 8.04 -1.58
CA TYR A 37 -7.57 6.70 -1.83
C TYR A 37 -8.17 5.66 -0.87
N VAL A 38 -8.24 5.99 0.42
CA VAL A 38 -8.82 5.09 1.44
C VAL A 38 -10.31 4.84 1.15
N ALA A 39 -11.06 5.86 0.76
CA ALA A 39 -12.47 5.74 0.43
C ALA A 39 -12.71 4.89 -0.83
N GLU A 40 -11.87 5.03 -1.86
CA GLU A 40 -12.00 4.31 -3.13
C GLU A 40 -11.48 2.86 -3.05
N ASN A 41 -10.37 2.64 -2.33
CA ASN A 41 -9.65 1.36 -2.33
C ASN A 41 -9.90 0.52 -1.07
N GLY A 42 -10.50 1.10 -0.02
CA GLY A 42 -10.74 0.43 1.27
C GLY A 42 -9.47 0.05 2.04
N ARG A 43 -8.30 0.59 1.65
CA ARG A 43 -6.99 0.27 2.25
C ARG A 43 -6.07 1.49 2.23
N MET A 44 -5.06 1.49 3.08
CA MET A 44 -4.02 2.53 3.09
C MET A 44 -3.08 2.37 1.88
N PRO A 45 -2.66 3.46 1.22
CA PRO A 45 -1.76 3.42 0.06
C PRO A 45 -0.33 3.05 0.48
N VAL A 46 0.05 3.40 1.70
CA VAL A 46 1.31 2.98 2.32
C VAL A 46 0.97 1.79 3.19
N LYS A 47 1.37 0.59 2.77
CA LYS A 47 1.54 -0.53 3.70
C LYS A 47 2.62 -0.06 4.68
N THR A 48 2.28 0.28 5.93
CA THR A 48 3.25 0.17 7.02
C THR A 48 3.81 -1.22 6.87
N VAL A 49 5.09 -1.35 6.54
CA VAL A 49 5.73 -2.63 6.24
C VAL A 49 5.72 -3.49 7.49
N THR A 50 4.60 -4.11 7.79
CA THR A 50 4.59 -5.56 7.84
C THR A 50 4.22 -5.96 6.43
N VAL A 51 5.19 -6.43 5.66
CA VAL A 51 4.86 -7.57 4.81
C VAL A 51 4.22 -8.54 5.80
N SER A 52 2.88 -8.72 5.79
CA SER A 52 2.33 -9.78 6.63
C SER A 52 3.09 -11.01 6.20
N GLU A 53 3.69 -11.72 7.14
CA GLU A 53 4.67 -12.79 6.85
C GLU A 53 4.10 -13.78 5.81
N ASP A 54 2.77 -13.86 5.72
CA ASP A 54 1.97 -14.55 4.72
C ASP A 54 2.30 -14.19 3.25
N GLU A 55 2.47 -12.90 2.91
CA GLU A 55 2.69 -12.46 1.52
C GLU A 55 4.16 -12.69 1.09
N ALA A 56 5.10 -12.57 2.04
CA ALA A 56 6.50 -12.97 1.83
C ALA A 56 6.62 -14.49 1.63
N ALA A 57 5.97 -15.27 2.50
CA ALA A 57 5.94 -16.73 2.40
C ALA A 57 5.31 -17.18 1.07
N LEU A 58 4.23 -16.52 0.62
CA LEU A 58 3.61 -16.83 -0.67
C LEU A 58 4.55 -16.54 -1.85
N LEU A 59 5.28 -15.43 -1.82
CA LEU A 59 6.27 -15.10 -2.86
C LEU A 59 7.43 -16.11 -2.90
N GLU A 60 7.85 -16.61 -1.74
CA GLU A 60 8.90 -17.64 -1.65
C GLU A 60 8.42 -18.98 -2.24
N VAL A 61 7.21 -19.41 -1.90
CA VAL A 61 6.59 -20.63 -2.48
C VAL A 61 6.42 -20.50 -3.99
N VAL A 62 6.01 -19.32 -4.49
CA VAL A 62 5.88 -19.08 -5.93
C VAL A 62 7.23 -19.18 -6.63
N ARG A 63 8.29 -18.60 -6.06
CA ARG A 63 9.65 -18.70 -6.62
C ARG A 63 10.16 -20.13 -6.65
N GLU A 64 9.95 -20.90 -5.59
CA GLU A 64 10.36 -22.30 -5.51
C GLU A 64 9.63 -23.16 -6.57
N ARG A 65 8.31 -22.97 -6.72
CA ARG A 65 7.49 -23.68 -7.72
C ARG A 65 7.81 -23.28 -9.16
N LEU A 66 8.22 -22.03 -9.41
CA LEU A 66 8.70 -21.59 -10.72
C LEU A 66 10.06 -22.19 -11.07
N ALA A 67 10.96 -22.36 -10.09
CA ALA A 67 12.24 -23.02 -10.29
C ALA A 67 12.10 -24.52 -10.55
N ASN A 68 11.08 -25.17 -9.96
CA ASN A 68 10.74 -26.58 -10.15
C ASN A 68 9.28 -26.76 -10.62
N PRO A 69 8.98 -26.48 -11.90
CA PRO A 69 7.62 -26.49 -12.41
C PRO A 69 7.03 -27.91 -12.38
N GLN A 70 5.95 -28.09 -11.63
CA GLN A 70 5.17 -29.32 -11.63
C GLN A 70 4.32 -29.41 -12.91
N LYS A 71 3.99 -30.63 -13.34
CA LYS A 71 3.10 -30.85 -14.50
C LYS A 71 1.75 -30.19 -14.23
N GLY A 72 1.38 -29.20 -15.05
CA GLY A 72 0.09 -28.53 -14.96
C GLY A 72 -1.06 -29.51 -15.16
N ILE A 73 -1.98 -29.57 -14.19
CA ILE A 73 -3.21 -30.35 -14.29
C ILE A 73 -4.26 -29.45 -14.95
N LYS A 74 -4.76 -29.86 -16.11
CA LYS A 74 -5.82 -29.13 -16.80
C LYS A 74 -7.15 -29.45 -16.14
N VAL A 75 -7.61 -28.57 -15.27
CA VAL A 75 -8.92 -28.65 -14.60
C VAL A 75 -9.96 -27.78 -15.33
N ARG A 76 -11.22 -28.22 -15.36
CA ARG A 76 -12.35 -27.37 -15.75
C ARG A 76 -12.92 -26.69 -14.50
N LEU A 77 -13.65 -25.58 -14.67
CA LEU A 77 -14.31 -24.90 -13.55
C LEU A 77 -15.33 -25.80 -12.83
N ASP A 78 -15.91 -26.77 -13.53
CA ASP A 78 -16.86 -27.74 -12.96
C ASP A 78 -16.17 -28.80 -12.07
N ASP A 79 -14.84 -28.92 -12.15
CA ASP A 79 -14.03 -29.90 -11.41
C ASP A 79 -13.29 -29.28 -10.20
N LEU A 80 -13.53 -27.99 -9.92
CA LEU A 80 -12.84 -27.18 -8.91
C LEU A 80 -13.52 -27.23 -7.53
#